data_AF-A0A6N9BBZ4-F1
#
_entry.id   AF-A0A6N9BBZ4-F1
#
_cell.length_a   1.000
_cell.length_b   1.000
_cell.length_c   1.000
_cell.angle_alpha   90.00
_cell.angle_beta   90.00
_cell.angle_gamma   90.00
#
_symmetry.space_group_name_H-M   'P 1'
#
loop_
_entity.id
_entity.type
_entity.pdbx_description
1 polymer ?
#
loop_
_entity_poly.entity_id
_entity_poly.type
_entity_poly.pdbx_seq_one_letter_code
_entity_poly.pdbx_strand_id
1 'polypeptide(L)'
;MNHVSTPETEPTRAEHAARTAAYLSAGEERARSLANRGPMRFGPDGGLHPDILQAYWKHGFYVFEGVIGEAELGELRADADMMISRAPVHPGADLDARGRPALGRDYARDPYTLVRPLSDPWGGTGKLNGRHPHRMTQPTPDADAPDYVVFLMYGMCQAMPAALRVYGHPHLLAVAEAINGTDFVPYNDAIFVKQAGVGG
;
A
#
# COMPACT_ATOMS: atom_id res chain seq x y z
N MET A 1 9.92 -33.73 -27.03
CA MET A 1 8.51 -33.30 -26.92
C MET A 1 8.41 -32.46 -25.67
N ASN A 2 8.37 -31.14 -25.82
CA ASN A 2 8.17 -30.26 -24.68
C ASN A 2 6.72 -30.44 -24.24
N HIS A 3 6.51 -30.88 -23.00
CA HIS A 3 5.19 -30.84 -22.38
C HIS A 3 4.76 -29.36 -22.36
N VAL A 4 3.85 -29.01 -23.25
CA VAL A 4 3.05 -27.80 -23.13
C VAL A 4 2.16 -28.06 -21.94
N SER A 5 2.52 -27.50 -20.78
CA SER A 5 1.61 -27.46 -19.64
C SER A 5 0.30 -26.83 -20.11
N THR A 6 -0.78 -27.59 -19.99
CA THR A 6 -2.15 -27.09 -20.10
C THR A 6 -2.24 -25.80 -19.28
N PRO A 7 -2.85 -24.71 -19.78
CA PRO A 7 -3.06 -23.54 -18.95
C PRO A 7 -3.89 -23.97 -17.75
N GLU A 8 -3.30 -23.99 -16.56
CA GLU A 8 -4.08 -24.08 -15.33
C GLU A 8 -5.07 -22.93 -15.38
N THR A 9 -6.37 -23.24 -15.32
CA THR A 9 -7.40 -22.22 -15.14
C THR A 9 -7.02 -21.37 -13.93
N GLU A 10 -7.01 -20.05 -14.10
CA GLU A 10 -6.73 -19.13 -12.98
C GLU A 10 -7.62 -19.51 -11.80
N PRO A 11 -7.06 -19.67 -10.59
CA PRO A 11 -7.82 -20.16 -9.45
C PRO A 11 -8.97 -19.20 -9.14
N THR A 12 -10.04 -19.71 -8.55
CA THR A 12 -11.00 -18.83 -7.88
C THR A 12 -10.32 -18.10 -6.73
N ARG A 13 -10.91 -16.97 -6.31
CA ARG A 13 -10.46 -16.24 -5.11
C ARG A 13 -10.35 -17.14 -3.88
N ALA A 14 -11.33 -18.02 -3.67
CA ALA A 14 -11.37 -18.94 -2.53
C ALA A 14 -10.25 -19.98 -2.59
N GLU A 15 -9.98 -20.56 -3.76
CA GLU A 15 -8.88 -21.50 -3.94
C GLU A 15 -7.52 -20.84 -3.74
N HIS A 16 -7.32 -19.63 -4.26
CA HIS A 16 -6.09 -18.87 -4.04
C HIS A 16 -5.86 -18.57 -2.54
N ALA A 17 -6.91 -18.15 -1.83
CA ALA A 17 -6.84 -17.92 -0.38
C ALA A 17 -6.48 -19.21 0.38
N ALA A 18 -7.10 -20.35 0.03
CA ALA A 18 -6.80 -21.64 0.65
C ALA A 18 -5.34 -22.07 0.38
N ARG A 19 -4.83 -21.88 -0.84
CA ARG A 19 -3.44 -22.21 -1.22
C ARG A 19 -2.40 -21.40 -0.47
N THR A 20 -2.72 -20.16 -0.10
CA THR A 20 -1.78 -19.23 0.55
C THR A 20 -1.86 -19.22 2.07
N ALA A 21 -2.93 -19.74 2.66
CA ALA A 21 -3.20 -19.68 4.10
C ALA A 21 -2.04 -20.21 4.98
N ALA A 22 -1.52 -21.40 4.68
CA ALA A 22 -0.43 -21.99 5.45
C ALA A 22 0.88 -21.17 5.34
N TYR A 23 1.17 -20.65 4.15
CA TYR A 23 2.34 -19.80 3.92
C TYR A 23 2.25 -18.49 4.71
N LEU A 24 1.08 -17.86 4.73
CA LEU A 24 0.84 -16.62 5.48
C LEU A 24 0.98 -16.85 6.99
N SER A 25 0.34 -17.89 7.52
CA SER A 25 0.42 -18.25 8.94
C SER A 25 1.87 -18.51 9.38
N ALA A 26 2.62 -19.32 8.63
CA ALA A 26 4.04 -19.56 8.93
C ALA A 26 4.90 -18.30 8.76
N GLY A 27 4.53 -17.39 7.86
CA GLY A 27 5.15 -16.07 7.70
C GLY A 27 4.94 -15.18 8.92
N GLU A 28 3.73 -15.13 9.45
CA GLU A 28 3.38 -14.34 10.63
C GLU A 28 4.13 -14.83 11.88
N GLU A 29 4.20 -16.14 12.12
CA GLU A 29 4.96 -16.72 13.24
C GLU A 29 6.44 -16.33 13.17
N ARG A 30 7.05 -16.48 12.00
CA ARG A 30 8.44 -16.08 11.77
C ARG A 30 8.62 -14.58 12.01
N ALA A 31 7.74 -13.74 11.47
CA ALA A 31 7.81 -12.29 11.64
C ALA A 31 7.67 -11.87 13.12
N ARG A 32 6.80 -12.53 13.90
CA ARG A 32 6.63 -12.26 15.33
C ARG A 32 7.81 -12.71 16.18
N SER A 33 8.59 -13.68 15.72
CA SER A 33 9.80 -14.15 16.44
C SER A 33 11.00 -13.21 16.28
N LEU A 34 10.94 -12.24 15.36
CA LEU A 34 12.01 -11.28 15.13
C LEU A 34 12.05 -10.23 16.25
N ALA A 35 13.25 -9.96 16.77
CA ALA A 35 13.49 -8.91 17.76
C ALA A 35 13.63 -7.52 17.11
N ASN A 36 12.68 -7.14 16.24
CA ASN A 36 12.71 -5.90 15.46
C ASN A 36 11.42 -5.08 15.58
N ARG A 37 10.80 -5.08 16.76
CA ARG A 37 9.49 -4.48 16.99
C ARG A 37 9.41 -3.84 18.36
N GLY A 38 8.69 -2.72 18.45
CA GLY A 38 8.36 -2.05 19.71
C GLY A 38 8.09 -0.56 19.53
N PRO A 39 7.96 0.21 20.62
CA PRO A 39 7.74 1.64 20.53
C PRO A 39 8.96 2.35 19.94
N MET A 40 8.72 3.56 19.43
CA MET A 40 9.80 4.44 19.03
C MET A 40 10.57 4.94 20.25
N ARG A 41 11.90 4.89 20.20
CA ARG A 41 12.79 5.32 21.30
C ARG A 41 13.90 6.21 20.76
N PHE A 42 14.21 7.27 21.50
CA PHE A 42 15.29 8.19 21.17
C PHE A 42 16.34 8.20 22.29
N GLY A 43 17.59 8.43 21.94
CA GLY A 43 18.70 8.59 22.86
C GLY A 43 18.73 9.99 23.49
N PRO A 44 19.64 10.23 24.45
CA PRO A 44 19.83 11.54 25.09
C PRO A 44 20.26 12.65 24.11
N ASP A 45 20.83 12.28 22.97
CA ASP A 45 21.23 13.15 21.86
C ASP A 45 20.07 13.50 20.91
N GLY A 46 18.87 12.96 21.16
CA GLY A 46 17.71 13.10 20.28
C GLY A 46 17.71 12.18 19.06
N GLY A 47 18.75 11.36 18.89
CA GLY A 47 18.86 10.40 17.79
C GLY A 47 18.02 9.15 18.01
N LEU A 48 17.66 8.44 16.94
CA LEU A 48 16.97 7.15 17.04
C LEU A 48 17.84 6.15 17.82
N HIS A 49 17.24 5.45 18.79
CA HIS A 49 18.00 4.59 19.71
C HIS A 49 18.86 3.55 18.96
N PRO A 50 20.15 3.37 19.31
CA PRO A 50 21.06 2.48 18.58
C PRO A 50 20.56 1.05 18.40
N ASP A 51 19.91 0.46 19.40
CA ASP A 51 19.30 -0.88 19.26
C ASP A 51 18.28 -0.98 18.11
N ILE A 52 17.50 0.08 17.86
CA ILE A 52 16.51 0.10 16.78
C ILE A 52 17.23 0.11 15.44
N LEU A 53 18.28 0.92 15.31
CA LEU A 53 19.12 0.95 14.11
C LEU A 53 19.81 -0.39 13.89
N GLN A 54 20.37 -1.00 14.93
CA GLN A 54 20.99 -2.34 14.84
C GLN A 54 19.98 -3.41 14.40
N ALA A 55 18.78 -3.40 14.96
CA ALA A 55 17.72 -4.33 14.57
C ALA A 55 17.26 -4.09 13.12
N TYR A 56 17.09 -2.82 12.72
CA TYR A 56 16.79 -2.44 11.34
C TYR A 56 17.84 -2.98 10.37
N TRP A 57 19.13 -2.73 10.62
CA TRP A 57 20.21 -3.19 9.74
C TRP A 57 20.35 -4.72 9.73
N LYS A 58 20.10 -5.40 10.86
CA LYS A 58 20.14 -6.86 10.95
C LYS A 58 19.00 -7.53 10.18
N HIS A 59 17.79 -6.97 10.25
CA HIS A 59 16.56 -7.61 9.75
C HIS A 59 16.06 -7.00 8.42
N GLY A 60 16.59 -5.86 8.01
CA GLY A 60 16.16 -5.10 6.83
C GLY A 60 14.91 -4.23 7.06
N PHE A 61 14.29 -4.32 8.24
CA PHE A 61 13.14 -3.51 8.64
C PHE A 61 12.97 -3.50 10.16
N TYR A 62 12.22 -2.53 10.67
CA TYR A 62 11.78 -2.44 12.06
C TYR A 62 10.30 -2.07 12.11
N VAL A 63 9.53 -2.66 13.02
CA VAL A 63 8.10 -2.38 13.19
C VAL A 63 7.88 -1.52 14.43
N PHE A 64 7.57 -0.25 14.21
CA PHE A 64 7.17 0.63 15.30
C PHE A 64 5.71 0.36 15.70
N GLU A 65 5.47 0.31 17.00
CA GLU A 65 4.13 0.09 17.57
C GLU A 65 3.66 1.34 18.33
N GLY A 66 2.36 1.63 18.23
CA GLY A 66 1.75 2.75 18.94
C GLY A 66 2.26 4.14 18.52
N VAL A 67 2.75 4.30 17.29
CA VAL A 67 3.25 5.60 16.80
C VAL A 67 2.10 6.57 16.55
N ILE A 68 1.06 6.11 15.85
CA ILE A 68 -0.12 6.91 15.49
C ILE A 68 -1.24 6.57 16.46
N GLY A 69 -1.80 7.58 17.11
CA GLY A 69 -2.89 7.41 18.08
C GLY A 69 -4.23 7.10 17.41
N GLU A 70 -5.19 6.55 18.16
CA GLU A 70 -6.50 6.14 17.62
C GLU A 70 -7.30 7.28 16.99
N ALA A 71 -7.21 8.50 17.55
CA ALA A 71 -7.89 9.67 16.97
C ALA A 71 -7.34 10.01 15.59
N GLU A 72 -6.02 10.07 15.44
CA GLU A 72 -5.35 10.32 14.17
C GLU A 72 -5.58 9.18 13.17
N LEU A 73 -5.59 7.92 13.63
CA LEU A 73 -6.00 6.76 12.80
C LEU A 73 -7.45 6.91 12.29
N GLY A 74 -8.36 7.40 13.12
CA GLY A 74 -9.74 7.69 12.73
C GLY A 74 -9.83 8.74 11.63
N GLU A 75 -9.07 9.83 11.75
CA GLU A 75 -9.01 10.90 10.75
C GLU A 75 -8.39 10.40 9.43
N LEU A 76 -7.30 9.63 9.49
CA LEU A 76 -6.69 9.02 8.29
C LEU A 76 -7.65 8.10 7.55
N ARG A 77 -8.41 7.27 8.28
CA ARG A 77 -9.42 6.39 7.70
C ARG A 77 -10.52 7.20 7.03
N ALA A 78 -11.04 8.22 7.70
CA ALA A 78 -12.09 9.08 7.16
C ALA A 78 -11.64 9.81 5.88
N ASP A 79 -10.42 10.34 5.86
CA ASP A 79 -9.84 10.98 4.68
C ASP A 79 -9.67 9.98 3.52
N ALA A 80 -9.17 8.77 3.79
CA ALA A 80 -8.98 7.74 2.77
C ALA A 80 -10.33 7.26 2.21
N ASP A 81 -11.32 7.02 3.07
CA ASP A 81 -12.68 6.63 2.68
C ASP A 81 -13.36 7.72 1.85
N MET A 82 -13.12 8.99 2.19
CA MET A 82 -13.59 10.12 1.39
C MET A 82 -13.02 10.06 -0.03
N MET A 83 -11.70 9.91 -0.18
CA MET A 83 -11.07 9.80 -1.49
C MET A 83 -11.61 8.60 -2.28
N ILE A 84 -11.67 7.41 -1.66
CA ILE A 84 -12.22 6.20 -2.31
C ILE A 84 -13.66 6.43 -2.76
N SER A 85 -14.50 7.06 -1.94
CA SER A 85 -15.91 7.34 -2.28
C SER A 85 -16.10 8.41 -3.36
N ARG A 86 -15.06 9.21 -3.63
CA ARG A 86 -15.01 10.27 -4.66
C ARG A 86 -14.18 9.87 -5.88
N ALA A 87 -13.70 8.63 -5.94
CA ALA A 87 -12.99 8.10 -7.09
C ALA A 87 -13.91 8.08 -8.34
N PRO A 88 -13.34 8.23 -9.55
CA PRO A 88 -14.09 8.11 -10.79
C PRO A 88 -14.66 6.69 -10.95
N VAL A 89 -15.77 6.53 -11.67
CA VAL A 89 -16.39 5.21 -11.91
C VAL A 89 -15.58 4.29 -12.83
N HIS A 90 -14.74 4.85 -13.68
CA HIS A 90 -13.81 4.14 -14.55
C HIS A 90 -12.60 5.05 -14.89
N PRO A 91 -11.49 4.51 -15.44
CA PRO A 91 -10.38 5.34 -15.89
C PRO A 91 -10.85 6.49 -16.79
N GLY A 92 -10.46 7.72 -16.45
CA GLY A 92 -10.80 8.93 -17.20
C GLY A 92 -12.23 9.46 -17.02
N ALA A 93 -13.07 8.88 -16.15
CA ALA A 93 -14.41 9.42 -15.91
C ALA A 93 -14.38 10.73 -15.11
N ASP A 94 -15.23 11.68 -15.46
CA ASP A 94 -15.37 12.96 -14.73
C ASP A 94 -16.21 12.84 -13.46
N LEU A 95 -17.04 11.81 -13.37
CA LEU A 95 -18.00 11.63 -12.28
C LEU A 95 -17.67 10.43 -11.40
N ASP A 96 -17.98 10.57 -10.12
CA ASP A 96 -17.96 9.50 -9.14
C ASP A 96 -19.23 8.63 -9.18
N ALA A 97 -19.26 7.56 -8.38
CA ALA A 97 -20.38 6.63 -8.32
C ALA A 97 -21.71 7.26 -7.84
N ARG A 98 -21.69 8.51 -7.33
CA ARG A 98 -22.87 9.27 -6.92
C ARG A 98 -23.27 10.35 -7.92
N GLY A 99 -22.62 10.40 -9.10
CA GLY A 99 -22.86 11.40 -10.13
C GLY A 99 -22.31 12.79 -9.81
N ARG A 100 -21.44 12.91 -8.80
CA ARG A 100 -20.75 14.17 -8.49
C ARG A 100 -19.45 14.23 -9.29
N PRO A 101 -18.84 15.42 -9.51
CA PRO A 101 -17.47 15.50 -9.98
C PRO A 101 -16.55 14.66 -9.10
N ALA A 102 -15.82 13.74 -9.73
CA ALA A 102 -14.80 12.93 -9.07
C ALA A 102 -13.73 13.86 -8.48
N LEU A 103 -13.16 13.48 -7.33
CA LEU A 103 -12.15 14.31 -6.67
C LEU A 103 -10.90 14.42 -7.56
N GLY A 104 -10.26 15.60 -7.58
CA GLY A 104 -8.98 15.80 -8.25
C GLY A 104 -9.00 15.80 -9.77
N ARG A 105 -10.18 16.02 -10.39
CA ARG A 105 -10.27 16.31 -11.83
C ARG A 105 -9.66 17.66 -12.20
N ASP A 106 -9.54 18.55 -11.22
CA ASP A 106 -8.89 19.85 -11.28
C ASP A 106 -7.41 19.81 -10.86
N TYR A 107 -6.88 18.66 -10.47
CA TYR A 107 -5.48 18.53 -10.07
C TYR A 107 -4.57 18.52 -11.30
N ALA A 108 -3.33 18.99 -11.12
CA ALA A 108 -2.31 18.93 -12.17
C ALA A 108 -1.97 17.50 -12.62
N ARG A 109 -2.26 16.51 -11.77
CA ARG A 109 -2.07 15.08 -12.02
C ARG A 109 -3.30 14.32 -11.52
N ASP A 110 -3.80 13.39 -12.33
CA ASP A 110 -4.90 12.50 -11.93
C ASP A 110 -4.47 11.72 -10.67
N PRO A 111 -5.20 11.85 -9.55
CA PRO A 111 -4.83 11.17 -8.32
C PRO A 111 -5.17 9.68 -8.34
N TYR A 112 -5.91 9.16 -9.33
CA TYR A 112 -6.38 7.77 -9.31
C TYR A 112 -5.71 6.88 -10.37
N THR A 113 -5.34 5.68 -9.96
CA THR A 113 -5.17 4.54 -10.86
C THR A 113 -6.23 3.51 -10.55
N LEU A 114 -7.01 3.13 -11.56
CA LEU A 114 -8.00 2.07 -11.46
C LEU A 114 -7.54 0.87 -12.28
N VAL A 115 -7.86 -0.32 -11.80
CA VAL A 115 -7.51 -1.60 -12.44
C VAL A 115 -8.71 -2.55 -12.44
N ARG A 116 -8.64 -3.62 -13.22
CA ARG A 116 -9.61 -4.72 -13.12
C ARG A 116 -9.45 -5.40 -11.74
N PRO A 117 -10.53 -5.87 -11.10
CA PRO A 117 -10.41 -6.60 -9.85
C PRO A 117 -9.40 -7.75 -9.91
N LEU A 118 -8.64 -7.94 -8.82
CA LEU A 118 -7.66 -9.02 -8.66
C LEU A 118 -6.57 -9.08 -9.75
N SER A 119 -6.38 -7.98 -10.50
CA SER A 119 -5.37 -7.90 -11.55
C SER A 119 -4.09 -7.26 -11.05
N ASP A 120 -2.97 -7.82 -11.49
CA ASP A 120 -1.64 -7.24 -11.40
C ASP A 120 -1.34 -6.46 -12.70
N PRO A 121 -1.37 -5.12 -12.67
CA PRO A 121 -1.22 -4.29 -13.87
C PRO A 121 0.24 -4.16 -14.36
N TRP A 122 1.22 -4.67 -13.59
CA TRP A 122 2.64 -4.40 -13.79
C TRP A 122 3.52 -5.64 -13.87
N GLY A 123 3.25 -6.69 -13.10
CA GLY A 123 4.11 -7.87 -13.05
C GLY A 123 4.24 -8.55 -14.40
N GLY A 124 5.47 -8.95 -14.73
CA GLY A 124 5.81 -9.54 -16.02
C GLY A 124 5.77 -8.57 -17.19
N THR A 125 5.72 -7.26 -16.95
CA THR A 125 5.73 -6.22 -18.00
C THR A 125 6.98 -5.34 -17.93
N GLY A 126 7.26 -4.60 -19.01
CA GLY A 126 8.32 -3.58 -19.03
C GLY A 126 7.96 -2.26 -18.32
N LYS A 127 6.74 -2.13 -17.77
CA LYS A 127 6.32 -0.92 -17.04
C LYS A 127 7.20 -0.72 -15.80
N LEU A 128 7.30 0.54 -15.36
CA LEU A 128 8.10 0.90 -14.18
C LEU A 128 9.56 0.39 -14.27
N ASN A 129 10.15 0.53 -15.46
CA ASN A 129 11.50 0.06 -15.80
C ASN A 129 11.71 -1.44 -15.57
N GLY A 130 10.65 -2.26 -15.70
CA GLY A 130 10.74 -3.71 -15.58
C GLY A 130 11.02 -4.20 -14.16
N ARG A 131 10.83 -3.36 -13.14
CA ARG A 131 11.14 -3.69 -11.73
C ARG A 131 10.34 -4.87 -11.16
N HIS A 132 9.27 -5.28 -11.83
CA HIS A 132 8.37 -6.37 -11.44
C HIS A 132 8.44 -7.51 -12.47
N PRO A 133 9.46 -8.38 -12.40
CA PRO A 133 9.76 -9.34 -13.47
C PRO A 133 8.74 -10.49 -13.58
N HIS A 134 7.97 -10.75 -12.53
CA HIS A 134 6.99 -11.83 -12.48
C HIS A 134 5.58 -11.27 -12.31
N ARG A 135 4.63 -11.85 -13.03
CA ARG A 135 3.20 -11.58 -12.84
C ARG A 135 2.70 -12.41 -11.67
N MET A 136 1.97 -11.77 -10.76
CA MET A 136 1.27 -12.48 -9.69
C MET A 136 0.17 -13.37 -10.28
N THR A 137 -0.21 -14.43 -9.55
CA THR A 137 -1.46 -15.16 -9.85
C THR A 137 -2.63 -14.17 -9.79
N GLN A 138 -3.56 -14.24 -10.76
CA GLN A 138 -4.68 -13.31 -10.89
C GLN A 138 -5.98 -14.10 -10.76
N PRO A 139 -6.46 -14.36 -9.52
CA PRO A 139 -7.64 -15.18 -9.33
C PRO A 139 -8.85 -14.60 -10.05
N THR A 140 -9.73 -15.47 -10.54
CA THR A 140 -10.96 -15.05 -11.21
C THR A 140 -11.83 -14.28 -10.22
N PRO A 141 -12.22 -13.02 -10.51
CA PRO A 141 -13.15 -12.26 -9.68
C PRO A 141 -14.54 -12.91 -9.61
N ASP A 142 -15.26 -12.65 -8.52
CA ASP A 142 -16.65 -13.07 -8.38
C ASP A 142 -17.52 -12.38 -9.46
N ALA A 143 -18.64 -13.00 -9.85
CA ALA A 143 -19.44 -12.55 -11.00
C ALA A 143 -20.07 -11.16 -10.84
N ASP A 144 -20.23 -10.71 -9.59
CA ASP A 144 -20.76 -9.41 -9.20
C ASP A 144 -19.66 -8.37 -8.90
N ALA A 145 -18.38 -8.71 -9.14
CA ALA A 145 -17.28 -7.76 -8.98
C ALA A 145 -17.43 -6.56 -9.93
N PRO A 146 -17.06 -5.34 -9.48
CA PRO A 146 -17.13 -4.16 -10.32
C PRO A 146 -16.15 -4.26 -11.49
N ASP A 147 -16.41 -3.55 -12.59
CA ASP A 147 -15.49 -3.53 -13.72
C ASP A 147 -14.12 -2.95 -13.39
N TYR A 148 -14.07 -2.01 -12.45
CA TYR A 148 -12.87 -1.35 -12.00
C TYR A 148 -12.87 -1.16 -10.48
N VAL A 149 -11.69 -1.25 -9.89
CA VAL A 149 -11.42 -0.91 -8.50
C VAL A 149 -10.31 0.13 -8.41
N VAL A 150 -10.34 0.95 -7.37
CA VAL A 150 -9.22 1.85 -7.07
C VAL A 150 -8.02 1.00 -6.65
N PHE A 151 -6.91 1.19 -7.34
CA PHE A 151 -5.64 0.51 -7.06
C PHE A 151 -4.65 1.42 -6.34
N LEU A 152 -4.51 2.65 -6.85
CA LEU A 152 -3.66 3.67 -6.26
C LEU A 152 -4.41 4.99 -6.12
N MET A 153 -4.12 5.68 -5.03
CA MET A 153 -4.41 7.09 -4.84
C MET A 153 -3.11 7.87 -4.65
N TYR A 154 -3.05 9.05 -5.24
CA TYR A 154 -1.96 10.02 -5.15
C TYR A 154 -2.47 11.36 -4.64
N GLY A 155 -1.55 12.23 -4.25
CA GLY A 155 -1.89 13.56 -3.75
C GLY A 155 -2.41 13.52 -2.32
N MET A 156 -1.92 12.58 -1.49
CA MET A 156 -2.39 12.45 -0.11
C MET A 156 -2.18 13.73 0.69
N CYS A 157 -1.06 14.44 0.46
CA CYS A 157 -0.78 15.72 1.09
C CYS A 157 -1.74 16.85 0.68
N GLN A 158 -2.38 16.75 -0.49
CA GLN A 158 -3.34 17.74 -0.97
C GLN A 158 -4.78 17.37 -0.58
N ALA A 159 -5.14 16.09 -0.63
CA ALA A 159 -6.51 15.61 -0.46
C ALA A 159 -6.85 15.14 0.96
N MET A 160 -5.85 14.86 1.80
CA MET A 160 -6.03 14.26 3.13
C MET A 160 -5.26 15.07 4.19
N PRO A 161 -5.92 16.01 4.90
CA PRO A 161 -5.28 16.80 5.95
C PRO A 161 -4.65 15.97 7.08
N ALA A 162 -5.20 14.80 7.41
CA ALA A 162 -4.58 13.89 8.38
C ALA A 162 -3.29 13.28 7.82
N ALA A 163 -3.29 12.87 6.55
CA ALA A 163 -2.09 12.33 5.90
C ALA A 163 -0.97 13.36 5.81
N LEU A 164 -1.28 14.62 5.52
CA LEU A 164 -0.30 15.70 5.50
C LEU A 164 0.40 15.86 6.85
N ARG A 165 -0.35 15.80 7.96
CA ARG A 165 0.22 15.85 9.32
C ARG A 165 1.12 14.67 9.61
N VAL A 166 0.70 13.44 9.26
CA VAL A 166 1.52 12.24 9.42
C VAL A 166 2.78 12.31 8.54
N TYR A 167 2.66 12.78 7.31
CA TYR A 167 3.79 12.92 6.38
C TYR A 167 4.87 13.87 6.93
N GLY A 168 4.45 14.90 7.67
CA GLY A 168 5.32 15.82 8.38
C GLY A 168 5.60 15.47 9.85
N HIS A 169 5.25 14.27 10.32
CA HIS A 169 5.34 13.93 11.75
C HIS A 169 6.80 13.94 12.21
N PRO A 170 7.20 14.79 13.20
CA PRO A 170 8.60 15.00 13.56
C PRO A 170 9.35 13.71 13.92
N HIS A 171 8.70 12.80 14.65
CA HIS A 171 9.32 11.53 14.99
C HIS A 171 9.51 10.59 13.79
N LEU A 172 8.59 10.57 12.80
CA LEU A 172 8.75 9.77 11.58
C LEU A 172 9.86 10.35 10.70
N LEU A 173 9.96 11.68 10.63
CA LEU A 173 11.05 12.37 9.93
C LEU A 173 12.40 12.09 10.60
N ALA A 174 12.48 12.12 11.93
CA ALA A 174 13.69 11.77 12.67
C ALA A 174 14.14 10.32 12.42
N VAL A 175 13.20 9.38 12.29
CA VAL A 175 13.51 8.00 11.88
C VAL A 175 14.08 7.95 10.45
N ALA A 176 13.44 8.64 9.51
CA ALA A 176 13.90 8.68 8.12
C ALA A 176 15.30 9.30 8.00
N GLU A 177 15.55 10.40 8.73
CA GLU A 177 16.85 11.07 8.83
C GLU A 177 17.92 10.15 9.43
N ALA A 178 17.61 9.42 10.51
CA ALA A 178 18.56 8.51 11.14
C ALA A 178 19.05 7.39 10.20
N ILE A 179 18.25 7.04 9.19
CA ILE A 179 18.58 6.01 8.20
C ILE A 179 19.26 6.61 6.96
N ASN A 180 18.77 7.76 6.49
CA ASN A 180 19.13 8.30 5.16
C ASN A 180 20.08 9.50 5.22
N GLY A 181 20.31 10.09 6.40
CA GLY A 181 21.09 11.32 6.58
C GLY A 181 20.24 12.57 6.70
N THR A 182 20.88 13.66 7.16
CA THR A 182 20.27 14.97 7.42
C THR A 182 19.81 15.71 6.17
N ASP A 183 20.27 15.29 5.00
CA ASP A 183 19.93 15.83 3.69
C ASP A 183 18.83 15.03 2.97
N PHE A 184 18.18 14.08 3.67
CA PHE A 184 17.06 13.32 3.13
C PHE A 184 15.91 14.24 2.69
N VAL A 185 15.36 13.92 1.52
CA VAL A 185 14.17 14.59 0.97
C VAL A 185 13.09 13.53 0.73
N PRO A 186 11.88 13.69 1.31
CA PRO A 186 10.74 12.85 0.96
C PRO A 186 10.46 12.94 -0.55
N TYR A 187 10.59 11.81 -1.25
CA TYR A 187 10.56 11.80 -2.72
C TYR A 187 9.17 11.59 -3.31
N ASN A 188 8.40 10.62 -2.79
CA ASN A 188 7.12 10.24 -3.36
C ASN A 188 6.21 9.59 -2.32
N ASP A 189 4.92 9.87 -2.43
CA ASP A 189 3.84 9.17 -1.73
C ASP A 189 2.94 8.38 -2.68
N ALA A 190 2.30 7.35 -2.14
CA ALA A 190 1.25 6.61 -2.81
C ALA A 190 0.43 5.83 -1.78
N ILE A 191 -0.88 5.74 -1.99
CA ILE A 191 -1.77 4.90 -1.19
C ILE A 191 -2.21 3.73 -2.06
N PHE A 192 -1.80 2.51 -1.68
CA PHE A 192 -2.31 1.29 -2.29
C PHE A 192 -3.65 0.92 -1.65
N VAL A 193 -4.67 0.75 -2.49
CA VAL A 193 -6.01 0.37 -2.05
C VAL A 193 -6.21 -1.11 -2.34
N LYS A 194 -6.26 -1.92 -1.28
CA LYS A 194 -6.49 -3.37 -1.36
C LYS A 194 -7.89 -3.69 -0.82
N GLN A 195 -8.91 -3.39 -1.62
CA GLN A 195 -10.31 -3.65 -1.25
C GLN A 195 -10.54 -5.16 -1.01
N ALA A 196 -11.32 -5.47 0.02
CA ALA A 196 -11.61 -6.84 0.40
C ALA A 196 -12.24 -7.60 -0.78
N GLY A 197 -11.60 -8.71 -1.16
CA GLY A 197 -12.08 -9.62 -2.21
C GLY A 197 -11.85 -9.17 -3.65
N VAL A 198 -11.53 -7.91 -3.91
CA VAL A 198 -11.43 -7.35 -5.28
C VAL A 198 -10.16 -6.55 -5.55
N GLY A 199 -9.31 -6.30 -4.53
CA GLY A 199 -8.06 -5.55 -4.70
C GLY A 199 -7.14 -6.16 -5.77
N GLY A 200 -6.72 -5.35 -6.74
CA GLY A 200 -5.55 -5.65 -7.58
C GLY A 200 -4.26 -5.46 -6.80
#